data_AF-A0A2W6W3P2-F1
#
_entry.id   AF-A0A2W6W3P2-F1
#
_cell.length_a   1.000
_cell.length_b   1.000
_cell.length_c   1.000
_cell.angle_alpha   90.00
_cell.angle_beta   90.00
_cell.angle_gamma   90.00
#
_symmetry.space_group_name_H-M   'P 1'
#
loop_
_entity.id
_entity.type
_entity.pdbx_description
1 polymer ?
#
loop_
_entity_poly.entity_id
_entity_poly.type
_entity_poly.pdbx_seq_one_letter_code
_entity_poly.pdbx_strand_id
1 'polypeptide(L)'
;MSRERVTCAAHGCERTVQRGQLMCKGHWFSLPKAMRDDVWRTWRTCQRHWRGRTDHAQQLREVREYRDAVRHAVDYLDGVPPTPAAAMETVAIGEDGSPVRYGQGRML
;
A
#
# COMPACT_ATOMS: atom_id res chain seq x y z
N MET A 1 11.09 10.53 16.08
CA MET A 1 10.91 9.11 15.71
C MET A 1 11.56 8.89 14.34
N SER A 2 12.70 8.21 14.29
CA SER A 2 13.48 8.03 13.06
C SER A 2 12.68 7.24 12.02
N ARG A 3 12.60 7.77 10.80
CA ARG A 3 11.95 7.13 9.65
C ARG A 3 12.84 6.00 9.16
N GLU A 4 12.76 4.85 9.82
CA GLU A 4 13.42 3.65 9.32
C GLU A 4 12.89 3.32 7.93
N ARG A 5 13.82 3.13 7.01
CA ARG A 5 13.59 2.88 5.59
C ARG A 5 13.55 1.37 5.39
N VAL A 6 12.47 0.86 4.83
CA VAL A 6 12.31 -0.56 4.50
C VAL A 6 12.13 -0.71 3.00
N THR A 7 12.45 -1.88 2.44
CA THR A 7 12.30 -2.14 0.99
C THR A 7 10.85 -2.51 0.68
N CYS A 8 10.39 -2.19 -0.53
CA CYS A 8 9.09 -2.62 -1.05
C CYS A 8 8.95 -4.16 -0.98
N ALA A 9 7.79 -4.65 -0.57
CA ALA A 9 7.54 -6.08 -0.44
C ALA A 9 7.38 -6.84 -1.78
N ALA A 10 7.11 -6.14 -2.89
CA ALA A 10 6.99 -6.76 -4.21
C ALA A 10 8.33 -7.38 -4.66
N HIS A 11 8.27 -8.59 -5.23
CA HIS A 11 9.45 -9.32 -5.69
C HIS A 11 10.27 -8.49 -6.70
N GLY A 12 11.59 -8.43 -6.49
CA GLY A 12 12.52 -7.68 -7.36
C GLY A 12 12.43 -6.15 -7.27
N CYS A 13 11.62 -5.57 -6.37
CA CYS A 13 11.50 -4.12 -6.25
C CYS A 13 12.49 -3.55 -5.22
N GLU A 14 13.44 -2.74 -5.67
CA GLU A 14 14.45 -2.11 -4.80
C GLU A 14 14.03 -0.77 -4.19
N ARG A 15 12.79 -0.31 -4.47
CA ARG A 15 12.33 0.99 -3.98
C ARG A 15 12.21 1.00 -2.46
N THR A 16 12.75 2.05 -1.86
CA THR A 16 12.60 2.29 -0.43
C THR A 16 11.23 2.88 -0.09
N VAL A 17 10.61 2.35 0.96
CA VAL A 17 9.34 2.80 1.53
C VAL A 17 9.51 3.14 3.01
N GLN A 18 8.57 3.90 3.56
CA GLN A 18 8.61 4.29 4.97
C GLN A 18 8.12 3.16 5.86
N ARG A 19 8.63 3.09 7.10
CA ARG A 19 8.08 2.20 8.13
C ARG A 19 6.56 2.37 8.25
N GLY A 20 5.83 1.26 8.12
CA GLY A 20 4.36 1.24 8.08
C GLY A 20 3.76 1.20 6.68
N GLN A 21 4.56 1.38 5.63
CA GLN A 21 4.17 1.12 4.24
C GLN A 21 4.58 -0.30 3.84
N LEU A 22 3.66 -1.05 3.23
CA LEU A 22 3.92 -2.40 2.73
C LEU A 22 4.67 -2.39 1.38
N MET A 23 4.27 -1.49 0.48
CA MET A 23 4.76 -1.41 -0.90
C MET A 23 4.95 0.04 -1.32
N CYS A 24 5.73 0.24 -2.39
CA CYS A 24 5.83 1.56 -3.00
C CYS A 24 4.49 1.95 -3.64
N LYS A 25 4.26 3.25 -3.85
CA LYS A 25 3.01 3.75 -4.43
C LYS A 25 2.67 3.06 -5.77
N GLY A 26 3.64 2.83 -6.64
CA GLY A 26 3.42 2.16 -7.93
C GLY A 26 2.84 0.75 -7.78
N HIS A 27 3.47 -0.10 -6.97
CA HIS A 27 2.98 -1.47 -6.71
C HIS A 27 1.68 -1.50 -5.92
N TRP A 28 1.54 -0.63 -4.92
CA TRP A 28 0.29 -0.55 -4.16
C TRP A 28 -0.90 -0.25 -5.06
N PHE A 29 -0.76 0.69 -6.01
CA PHE A 29 -1.87 1.06 -6.90
C PHE A 29 -2.02 0.16 -8.13
N SER A 30 -1.05 -0.71 -8.44
CA SER A 30 -1.23 -1.83 -9.38
C SER A 30 -2.17 -2.91 -8.84
N LEU A 31 -2.34 -3.00 -7.51
CA LEU A 31 -3.25 -3.97 -6.91
C LEU A 31 -4.73 -3.60 -7.18
N PRO A 32 -5.58 -4.58 -7.53
CA PRO A 32 -7.03 -4.42 -7.53
C PRO A 32 -7.52 -3.84 -6.21
N LYS A 33 -8.55 -2.99 -6.28
CA LYS A 33 -9.12 -2.34 -5.08
C LYS A 33 -9.52 -3.36 -4.00
N ALA A 34 -10.12 -4.48 -4.40
CA ALA A 34 -10.53 -5.54 -3.47
C ALA A 34 -9.34 -6.11 -2.68
N MET A 35 -8.19 -6.34 -3.32
CA MET A 35 -6.98 -6.84 -2.65
C MET A 35 -6.40 -5.80 -1.70
N ARG A 36 -6.36 -4.52 -2.11
CA ARG A 36 -5.92 -3.43 -1.23
C ARG A 36 -6.79 -3.31 0.01
N ASP A 37 -8.11 -3.37 -0.18
CA ASP A 37 -9.07 -3.27 0.91
C ASP A 37 -8.92 -4.46 1.88
N ASP A 38 -8.63 -5.67 1.38
CA ASP A 38 -8.43 -6.86 2.21
C ASP A 38 -7.13 -6.81 3.04
N VAL A 39 -6.01 -6.41 2.43
CA VAL A 39 -4.75 -6.15 3.15
C VAL A 39 -4.95 -5.07 4.22
N TRP A 40 -5.66 -4.00 3.87
CA TRP A 40 -5.91 -2.90 4.80
C TRP A 40 -6.84 -3.30 5.96
N ARG A 41 -7.86 -4.13 5.70
CA ARG A 41 -8.76 -4.69 6.70
C ARG A 41 -8.00 -5.56 7.71
N THR A 42 -7.26 -6.56 7.22
CA THR A 42 -6.52 -7.50 8.07
C THR A 42 -5.42 -6.82 8.89
N TRP A 43 -4.72 -5.85 8.30
CA TRP A 43 -3.73 -5.03 9.01
C TRP A 43 -4.37 -4.21 10.15
N ARG A 44 -5.52 -3.57 9.90
CA ARG A 44 -6.23 -2.80 10.93
C ARG A 44 -6.70 -3.67 12.08
N THR A 45 -7.15 -4.90 11.81
CA THR A 45 -7.48 -5.88 12.85
C THR A 45 -6.25 -6.15 13.71
N CYS A 46 -5.14 -6.58 13.11
CA CYS A 46 -3.89 -6.86 13.84
C CYS A 46 -3.43 -5.66 14.70
N GLN A 47 -3.50 -4.44 14.16
CA GLN A 47 -3.05 -3.24 14.85
C GLN A 47 -3.91 -2.90 16.08
N ARG A 48 -5.21 -3.21 16.06
CA ARG A 48 -6.10 -3.03 17.23
C ARG A 48 -5.70 -3.96 18.37
N HIS A 49 -5.37 -5.20 18.06
CA HIS A 49 -5.04 -6.23 19.06
C HIS A 49 -3.64 -6.06 19.66
N TRP A 50 -2.68 -5.47 18.93
CA TRP A 50 -1.40 -5.02 19.48
C TRP A 50 -1.55 -3.96 20.60
N ARG A 51 -2.66 -3.21 20.62
CA ARG A 51 -2.92 -2.17 21.63
C ARG A 51 -3.85 -2.63 22.77
N GLY A 52 -4.28 -3.90 22.79
CA GLY A 52 -5.23 -4.44 23.78
C GLY A 52 -4.77 -5.74 24.44
N ARG A 53 -5.54 -6.22 25.44
CA ARG A 53 -5.39 -7.58 26.00
C ARG A 53 -6.22 -8.55 25.16
N THR A 54 -5.63 -9.11 24.11
CA THR A 54 -6.26 -10.14 23.27
C THR A 54 -5.62 -11.48 23.55
N ASP A 55 -6.42 -12.54 23.52
CA ASP A 55 -5.92 -13.91 23.67
C ASP A 55 -4.88 -14.24 22.57
N HIS A 56 -3.84 -14.99 22.95
CA HIS A 56 -2.72 -15.29 22.06
C HIS A 56 -3.16 -16.10 20.83
N ALA A 57 -4.12 -17.03 20.97
CA ALA A 57 -4.59 -17.82 19.84
C ALA A 57 -5.37 -16.95 18.84
N GLN A 58 -6.12 -15.97 19.32
CA GLN A 58 -6.77 -14.98 18.45
C GLN A 58 -5.75 -14.13 17.70
N GLN A 59 -4.74 -13.59 18.40
CA GLN A 59 -3.68 -12.82 17.76
C GLN A 59 -2.97 -13.61 16.66
N LEU A 60 -2.66 -14.88 16.90
CA LEU A 60 -2.04 -15.74 15.89
C LEU A 60 -2.91 -15.96 14.64
N ARG A 61 -4.24 -16.11 14.81
CA ARG A 61 -5.17 -16.23 13.67
C ARG A 61 -5.17 -14.97 12.81
N GLU A 62 -5.29 -13.80 13.44
CA GLU A 62 -5.35 -12.53 12.75
C GLU A 62 -4.03 -12.20 12.04
N VAL A 63 -2.89 -12.51 12.67
CA VAL A 63 -1.57 -12.38 12.03
C VAL A 63 -1.44 -13.30 10.82
N ARG A 64 -1.98 -14.52 10.87
CA ARG A 64 -2.01 -15.43 9.71
C ARG A 64 -2.86 -14.85 8.59
N GLU A 65 -4.07 -14.36 8.88
CA GLU A 65 -4.94 -13.72 7.88
C GLU A 65 -4.25 -12.53 7.20
N TYR A 66 -3.58 -11.67 7.97
CA TYR A 66 -2.82 -10.56 7.40
C TYR A 66 -1.67 -11.04 6.51
N ARG A 67 -0.91 -12.05 6.94
CA ARG A 67 0.18 -12.64 6.14
C ARG A 67 -0.33 -13.27 4.85
N ASP A 68 -1.48 -13.92 4.88
CA ASP A 68 -2.09 -14.53 3.71
C ASP A 68 -2.58 -13.47 2.71
N ALA A 69 -3.21 -12.39 3.19
CA ALA A 69 -3.59 -11.26 2.34
C ALA A 69 -2.37 -10.57 1.70
N VAL A 70 -1.29 -10.39 2.47
CA VAL A 70 -0.02 -9.84 1.95
C VAL A 70 0.58 -10.75 0.90
N ARG A 71 0.64 -12.07 1.15
CA ARG A 71 1.16 -13.04 0.19
C ARG A 71 0.37 -12.99 -1.12
N HIS A 72 -0.95 -13.04 -1.05
CA HIS A 72 -1.80 -12.95 -2.23
C HIS A 72 -1.58 -11.65 -3.02
N ALA A 73 -1.41 -10.52 -2.33
CA ALA A 73 -1.09 -9.25 -2.98
C ALA A 73 0.29 -9.25 -3.65
N VAL A 74 1.31 -9.85 -3.01
CA VAL A 74 2.65 -9.96 -3.59
C VAL A 74 2.65 -10.90 -4.80
N ASP A 75 2.03 -12.09 -4.67
CA ASP A 75 1.92 -13.07 -5.76
C ASP A 75 1.18 -12.50 -6.97
N TYR A 76 0.14 -11.67 -6.75
CA TYR A 76 -0.55 -10.98 -7.84
C TYR A 76 0.36 -10.04 -8.63
N LEU A 77 1.35 -9.43 -7.97
CA LEU A 77 2.26 -8.50 -8.62
C LEU A 77 3.36 -9.19 -9.43
N ASP A 78 3.53 -10.50 -9.30
CA ASP A 78 4.50 -11.24 -10.10
C ASP A 78 4.10 -11.19 -11.58
N GLY A 79 4.96 -10.54 -12.37
CA GLY A 79 4.72 -10.30 -13.80
C GLY A 79 3.79 -9.11 -14.10
N VAL A 80 3.26 -8.41 -13.08
CA VAL A 80 2.48 -7.18 -13.27
C VAL A 80 3.39 -5.96 -13.14
N PRO A 81 3.54 -5.13 -14.19
CA PRO A 81 4.36 -3.95 -14.09
C PRO A 81 3.78 -2.95 -13.06
N PRO A 82 4.64 -2.20 -12.33
CA PRO A 82 4.18 -1.16 -11.42
C PRO A 82 3.44 -0.07 -12.19
N THR A 83 2.37 0.46 -11.59
CA THR A 83 1.61 1.56 -12.18
C THR A 83 2.54 2.75 -12.38
N PRO A 84 2.65 3.27 -13.62
CA PRO A 84 3.55 4.38 -13.91
C PRO A 84 3.09 5.63 -13.16
N ALA A 85 4.04 6.48 -12.77
CA ALA A 85 3.73 7.70 -12.02
C ALA A 85 2.72 8.60 -12.75
N ALA A 86 2.79 8.66 -14.09
CA ALA A 86 1.87 9.42 -14.92
C ALA A 86 0.41 8.96 -14.80
N ALA A 87 0.15 7.67 -14.59
CA ALA A 87 -1.21 7.16 -14.36
C ALA A 87 -1.77 7.54 -12.97
N MET A 88 -0.93 8.13 -12.12
CA MET A 88 -1.27 8.60 -10.77
C MET A 88 -1.28 10.12 -10.65
N GLU A 89 -1.03 10.85 -11.73
CA GLU A 89 -1.12 12.31 -11.76
C GLU A 89 -2.59 12.71 -11.69
N THR A 90 -2.96 13.46 -10.66
CA THR A 90 -4.29 14.05 -10.59
C THR A 90 -4.33 15.22 -11.56
N VAL A 91 -5.24 15.14 -12.53
CA VAL A 91 -5.63 16.28 -13.37
C VAL A 91 -6.79 16.98 -12.66
N ALA A 92 -6.56 18.20 -12.19
CA ALA A 92 -7.66 19.08 -11.81
C ALA A 92 -8.13 19.87 -13.03
N ILE A 93 -9.35 20.39 -12.99
CA ILE A 93 -9.82 21.35 -13.97
C ILE A 93 -9.60 22.74 -13.38
N GLY A 94 -8.83 23.58 -14.08
CA GLY A 94 -8.61 24.97 -13.72
C GLY A 94 -9.88 25.82 -13.88
N GLU A 95 -9.86 27.04 -13.38
CA GLU A 95 -11.00 27.97 -13.45
C GLU A 95 -11.38 28.32 -14.91
N ASP A 96 -10.42 28.21 -15.82
CA ASP A 96 -10.58 28.39 -17.27
C ASP A 96 -11.03 27.11 -18.00
N GLY A 97 -11.28 26.02 -17.27
CA GLY A 97 -11.63 24.72 -17.84
C GLY A 97 -10.43 23.91 -18.35
N SER A 98 -9.20 24.42 -18.23
CA SER A 98 -8.01 23.72 -18.69
C SER A 98 -7.57 22.61 -17.71
N PRO A 99 -7.02 21.47 -18.19
CA PRO A 99 -6.49 20.43 -17.32
C PRO A 99 -5.18 20.89 -16.65
N VAL A 100 -5.22 21.10 -15.33
CA VAL A 100 -4.07 21.45 -14.50
C VAL A 100 -3.50 20.18 -13.86
N ARG A 101 -2.23 19.88 -14.11
CA ARG A 101 -1.57 18.69 -13.55
C ARG A 101 -0.92 19.01 -12.21
N TYR A 102 -1.16 18.14 -11.24
CA TYR A 102 -0.53 18.25 -9.92
C TYR A 102 0.41 17.07 -9.66
N GLY A 103 1.70 17.38 -9.48
CA GLY A 103 2.73 16.43 -9.08
C GLY A 103 3.15 16.70 -7.63
N GLN A 104 3.07 15.68 -6.76
CA GLN A 104 3.45 15.79 -5.33
C GLN A 104 2.76 16.95 -4.58
N GLY A 105 1.54 17.34 -4.97
CA GLY A 105 0.79 18.42 -4.33
C GLY A 105 1.22 19.83 -4.75
N ARG A 106 1.97 19.98 -5.84
CA ARG A 106 2.30 21.26 -6.47
C ARG A 106 1.84 21.27 -7.93
N MET A 107 1.45 22.45 -8.40
CA MET A 107 1.16 22.68 -9.82
C MET A 107 2.46 22.45 -10.61
N LEU A 108 2.38 21.62 -11.64
CA LEU A 108 3.49 21.35 -12.56
C LEU A 108 3.57 22.40 -13.67
#